data_AF-A0A2Z3GHU9-F1
#
_entry.id   AF-A0A2Z3GHU9-F1
#
_cell.length_a   1.000
_cell.length_b   1.000
_cell.length_c   1.000
_cell.angle_alpha   90.00
_cell.angle_beta   90.00
_cell.angle_gamma   90.00
#
_symmetry.space_group_name_H-M   'P 1'
#
loop_
_entity.id
_entity.type
_entity.pdbx_description
1 polymer ?
#
loop_
_entity_poly.entity_id
_entity_poly.type
_entity_poly.pdbx_seq_one_letter_code
_entity_poly.pdbx_strand_id
1 'polypeptide(L)' 'MGILEREMVARHLKKQELVALLGVANSRLSEVLNGKRAINLDLAKRPHQKLGISAELILEHA' A
#
# COMPACT_ATOMS: atom_id res chain seq x y z
N MET A 1 6.71 10.39 2.72
CA MET A 1 5.50 9.56 2.93
C MET A 1 5.19 8.81 1.65
N GLY A 2 5.14 7.48 1.71
CA GLY A 2 4.76 6.64 0.57
C GLY A 2 3.26 6.72 0.27
N ILE A 3 2.85 6.34 -0.95
CA ILE A 3 1.43 6.40 -1.38
C ILE A 3 0.48 5.62 -0.44
N LEU A 4 0.92 4.45 0.04
CA LEU A 4 0.11 3.61 0.94
C LEU A 4 -0.13 4.28 2.30
N GLU A 5 0.85 5.04 2.80
CA GLU A 5 0.73 5.78 4.05
C GLU A 5 -0.27 6.93 3.91
N ARG A 6 -0.24 7.65 2.77
CA ARG A 6 -1.21 8.71 2.48
C ARG A 6 -2.63 8.16 2.41
N GLU A 7 -2.82 7.02 1.77
CA GLU A 7 -4.13 6.36 1.67
C GLU A 7 -4.63 5.86 3.03
N MET A 8 -3.74 5.40 3.91
CA MET A 8 -4.11 5.06 5.28
C MET A 8 -4.65 6.28 6.03
N VAL A 9 -3.96 7.42 5.94
CA VAL A 9 -4.38 8.66 6.60
C VAL A 9 -5.69 9.17 6.00
N ALA A 10 -5.80 9.25 4.67
CA ALA A 10 -6.96 9.76 3.96
C ALA A 10 -8.24 8.95 4.23
N ARG A 11 -8.10 7.64 4.46
CA ARG A 11 -9.23 6.73 4.69
C ARG A 11 -9.42 6.34 6.16
N HIS A 12 -8.63 6.93 7.06
CA HIS A 12 -8.58 6.58 8.48
C HIS A 12 -8.34 5.08 8.75
N LEU A 13 -7.56 4.41 7.89
CA LEU A 13 -7.24 3.00 8.03
C LEU A 13 -6.05 2.78 8.95
N LYS A 14 -6.18 1.85 9.89
CA LYS A 14 -5.06 1.29 10.66
C LYS A 14 -4.27 0.33 9.77
N LYS A 15 -2.99 0.13 10.11
CA LYS A 15 -2.11 -0.80 9.39
C LYS A 15 -2.71 -2.20 9.26
N GLN A 16 -3.34 -2.72 10.32
CA GLN A 16 -3.94 -4.06 10.31
C GLN A 16 -5.12 -4.17 9.33
N GLU A 17 -5.90 -3.10 9.18
CA GLU A 17 -7.01 -3.05 8.23
C GLU A 17 -6.49 -3.02 6.80
N LEU A 18 -5.42 -2.27 6.54
CA LEU A 18 -4.78 -2.27 5.23
C LEU A 18 -4.14 -3.63 4.88
N VAL A 19 -3.53 -4.30 5.86
CA VAL A 19 -3.02 -5.68 5.73
C VAL A 19 -4.14 -6.63 5.28
N ALA A 20 -5.27 -6.61 5.99
CA ALA A 20 -6.43 -7.44 5.68
C ALA A 20 -7.01 -7.12 4.30
N LEU A 21 -7.13 -5.83 3.97
CA LEU A 21 -7.71 -5.36 2.71
C LEU A 21 -6.84 -5.71 1.49
N LEU A 22 -5.52 -5.60 1.63
CA LEU A 22 -4.57 -5.95 0.57
C LEU A 22 -4.23 -7.46 0.55
N GLY A 23 -4.58 -8.22 1.58
CA GLY A 23 -4.25 -9.64 1.71
C GLY A 23 -2.74 -9.91 1.71
N VAL A 24 -1.97 -9.04 2.37
CA VAL A 24 -0.49 -9.13 2.45
C VAL A 24 -0.05 -9.41 3.88
N ALA A 25 1.15 -9.97 4.06
CA ALA A 25 1.71 -10.11 5.40
C ALA A 25 1.99 -8.74 6.04
N ASN A 26 1.80 -8.63 7.36
CA ASN A 26 2.05 -7.40 8.11
C ASN A 26 3.51 -6.94 8.01
N SER A 27 4.46 -7.88 8.03
CA SER A 27 5.88 -7.62 7.82
C SER A 27 6.14 -6.98 6.47
N ARG A 28 5.58 -7.55 5.39
CA ARG A 28 5.69 -7.02 4.02
C ARG A 28 5.17 -5.59 3.93
N LEU A 29 3.99 -5.31 4.47
CA LEU A 29 3.44 -3.95 4.45
C LEU A 29 4.31 -2.99 5.28
N SER A 30 4.83 -3.44 6.43
CA SER A 30 5.69 -2.61 7.27
C SER A 30 7.01 -2.25 6.59
N GLU A 31 7.63 -3.20 5.88
CA GLU A 31 8.86 -2.93 5.12
C GLU A 31 8.60 -1.90 4.02
N VAL A 32 7.46 -1.98 3.33
CA VAL A 32 7.07 -1.03 2.29
C VAL A 32 6.81 0.35 2.86
N LEU A 33 6.03 0.45 3.94
CA LEU A 33 5.75 1.74 4.59
C LEU A 33 7.02 2.42 5.13
N ASN A 34 8.02 1.63 5.56
CA ASN A 34 9.30 2.13 6.03
C ASN A 34 10.35 2.31 4.91
N GLY A 35 9.97 2.12 3.63
CA GLY A 35 10.88 2.24 2.49
C GLY A 35 11.98 1.18 2.39
N LYS A 36 11.91 0.12 3.21
CA LYS A 36 12.87 -1.01 3.18
C LYS A 36 12.62 -1.97 2.00
N ARG A 37 11.42 -1.94 1.43
CA ARG A 37 11.01 -2.77 0.28
C ARG A 37 10.24 -1.91 -0.70
N ALA A 38 10.68 -1.86 -1.96
CA ALA A 38 9.96 -1.17 -3.03
C ALA A 38 8.62 -1.86 -3.33
N ILE A 39 7.63 -1.08 -3.79
CA ILE A 39 6.37 -1.63 -4.27
C ILE A 39 6.61 -2.34 -5.62
N ASN A 40 6.32 -3.63 -5.67
CA ASN A 40 6.36 -4.41 -6.92
C ASN A 40 4.98 -4.53 -7.56
N LEU A 41 4.93 -5.04 -8.79
CA LEU A 41 3.69 -5.15 -9.56
C LEU A 41 2.59 -5.97 -8.86
N ASP A 42 2.95 -7.07 -8.17
CA ASP A 42 1.99 -7.85 -7.36
C ASP A 42 1.38 -7.02 -6.24
N LEU A 43 2.20 -6.25 -5.52
CA LEU A 43 1.69 -5.36 -4.49
C LEU A 43 0.85 -4.25 -5.11
N ALA A 44 1.33 -3.58 -6.17
CA ALA A 44 0.65 -2.44 -6.79
C ALA A 44 -0.76 -2.78 -7.33
N LYS A 45 -0.97 -4.00 -7.83
CA LYS A 45 -2.28 -4.45 -8.30
C LYS A 45 -3.34 -4.46 -7.19
N ARG A 46 -2.95 -4.73 -5.93
CA ARG A 46 -3.91 -4.91 -4.83
C ARG A 46 -4.53 -3.58 -4.37
N PRO A 47 -3.77 -2.50 -4.06
CA PRO A 47 -4.34 -1.19 -3.77
C PRO A 47 -5.12 -0.64 -4.96
N HIS A 48 -4.67 -0.88 -6.20
CA HIS A 48 -5.44 -0.51 -7.38
C HIS A 48 -6.83 -1.16 -7.38
N GLN A 49 -6.90 -2.48 -7.22
CA GLN A 49 -8.16 -3.24 -7.25
C GLN A 49 -9.04 -3.01 -6.01
N LYS A 50 -8.45 -2.81 -4.83
CA LYS A 50 -9.17 -2.79 -3.55
C LYS A 50 -9.47 -1.39 -3.04
N LEU A 51 -8.64 -0.41 -3.40
CA LEU A 51 -8.78 0.99 -2.97
C LEU A 51 -9.07 1.93 -4.14
N GLY A 52 -8.96 1.46 -5.40
CA GLY A 52 -9.18 2.29 -6.58
C GLY A 52 -8.05 3.28 -6.86
N ILE A 53 -6.86 3.06 -6.29
CA ILE A 53 -5.71 3.96 -6.47
C ILE A 53 -5.17 3.77 -7.89
N SER A 54 -4.88 4.87 -8.61
CA SER A 54 -4.29 4.78 -9.95
C SER A 54 -2.97 3.99 -9.91
N ALA A 55 -2.80 3.03 -10.83
CA ALA A 55 -1.57 2.25 -10.94
C ALA A 55 -0.35 3.15 -11.20
N GLU A 56 -0.54 4.24 -11.95
CA GLU A 56 0.50 5.24 -12.21
C GLU A 56 0.96 5.93 -10.92
N LEU A 57 0.01 6.39 -10.09
CA LEU A 57 0.33 6.99 -8.79
C LEU A 57 1.06 6.03 -7.85
N ILE A 58 0.74 4.73 -7.93
CA ILE A 58 1.44 3.71 -7.14
C ILE A 58 2.88 3.58 -7.60
N LEU A 59 3.13 3.55 -8.91
CA LEU A 59 4.46 3.36 -9.49
C LEU A 59 5.35 4.61 -9.37
N GLU A 60 4.79 5.80 -9.52
CA GLU A 60 5.52 7.08 -9.35
C GLU A 60 6.00 7.30 -7.91
N HIS A 61 5.34 6.66 -6.94
CA HIS A 61 5.59 6.85 -5.51
C HIS A 61 5.94 5.52 -4.79
N ALA A 62 6.40 4.53 -5.56
CA ALA A 62 6.76 3.16 -5.15
C ALA A 62 8.12 3.05 -4.43
#